data_AF-A0AA38Y5P5-F1
#
_entry.id   AF-A0AA38Y5P5-F1
#
_cell.length_a   1.000
_cell.length_b   1.000
_cell.length_c   1.000
_cell.angle_alpha   90.00
_cell.angle_beta   90.00
_cell.angle_gamma   90.00
#
_symmetry.space_group_name_H-M   'P 1'
#
loop_
_entity.id
_entity.type
_entity.pdbx_description
1 polymer ?
#
loop_
_entity_poly.entity_id
_entity_poly.type
_entity_poly.pdbx_seq_one_letter_code
_entity_poly.pdbx_strand_id
1 'polypeptide(L)'
;MPVKPLSFKGDKKPSKKRKHQHETSSALVSTSGDVTTTDPQEDTTWTTPDAATDLSGPTILVLSTSPPTVLSSDAHGNVFASPLENIVESVPETAEPHDVRQVWVASSVAGTGQISLKASHGGYLSCDGIGVLGARREARGHEEGFVVEQFTTADTNKTRWRLRTAASKPADGEQGRRYISAVTETQTTTSSKTADDDDGGKKKRVSISLRGDGDAASENTHLVIKMQARFKPQIQQKKETKAKEKISRRELEQAVGRTLEDDEVKRLKRAKKEGTYYEEVLDVRVKGKHDKFAS
;
A
#
# COMPACT_ATOMS: atom_id res chain seq x y z
N MET A 1 59.40 -15.92 -23.04
CA MET A 1 58.29 -15.83 -22.08
C MET A 1 57.39 -14.67 -22.49
N PRO A 2 56.10 -14.87 -22.79
CA PRO A 2 55.25 -13.78 -23.24
C PRO A 2 54.77 -12.95 -22.02
N VAL A 3 55.15 -11.68 -21.98
CA VAL A 3 54.76 -10.75 -20.91
C VAL A 3 53.32 -10.29 -21.12
N LYS A 4 52.55 -10.30 -20.03
CA LYS A 4 51.13 -9.93 -19.99
C LYS A 4 51.02 -8.39 -19.96
N PRO A 5 50.22 -7.74 -20.83
CA PRO A 5 50.11 -6.28 -20.82
C PRO A 5 49.37 -5.78 -19.57
N LEU A 6 49.85 -4.66 -19.03
CA LEU A 6 49.39 -4.00 -17.81
C LEU A 6 48.07 -3.26 -18.07
N SER A 7 46.97 -3.69 -17.46
CA SER A 7 45.67 -3.02 -17.56
C SER A 7 45.57 -1.86 -16.56
N PHE A 8 45.18 -0.67 -17.03
CA PHE A 8 44.97 0.50 -16.18
C PHE A 8 43.59 0.46 -15.51
N LYS A 9 43.51 1.03 -14.31
CA LYS A 9 42.27 1.15 -13.52
C LYS A 9 41.37 2.20 -14.18
N GLY A 10 40.48 1.75 -15.07
CA GLY A 10 39.55 2.60 -15.80
C GLY A 10 38.86 1.94 -17.00
N ASP A 11 39.42 0.84 -17.53
CA ASP A 11 38.86 0.20 -18.73
C ASP A 11 37.61 -0.66 -18.41
N LYS A 12 36.46 -0.22 -18.93
CA LYS A 12 35.18 -0.94 -18.87
C LYS A 12 35.19 -2.14 -19.83
N LYS A 13 34.87 -3.33 -19.33
CA LYS A 13 34.67 -4.55 -20.13
C LYS A 13 33.49 -4.37 -21.11
N PRO A 14 33.59 -4.81 -22.38
CA PRO A 14 32.45 -4.77 -23.30
C PRO A 14 31.38 -5.78 -22.87
N SER A 15 30.15 -5.31 -22.64
CA SER A 15 29.01 -6.17 -22.31
C SER A 15 28.53 -6.93 -23.55
N LYS A 16 28.38 -8.25 -23.42
CA LYS A 16 27.85 -9.13 -24.46
C LYS A 16 26.34 -8.84 -24.64
N LYS A 17 25.97 -8.24 -25.77
CA LYS A 17 24.59 -8.17 -26.27
C LYS A 17 24.09 -9.59 -26.60
N ARG A 18 23.07 -10.09 -25.90
CA ARG A 18 22.23 -11.20 -26.40
C ARG A 18 21.12 -10.59 -27.25
N LYS A 19 21.18 -10.94 -28.53
CA LYS A 19 20.19 -10.72 -29.58
C LYS A 19 18.99 -11.65 -29.32
N HIS A 20 17.77 -11.13 -29.28
CA HIS A 20 16.61 -11.89 -29.71
C HIS A 20 15.74 -11.02 -30.62
N GLN A 21 15.34 -11.65 -31.71
CA GLN A 21 14.81 -11.09 -32.93
C GLN A 21 13.28 -11.06 -32.86
N HIS A 22 12.76 -10.02 -33.48
CA HIS A 22 11.37 -9.60 -33.68
C HIS A 22 10.46 -10.68 -34.30
N GLU A 23 9.19 -10.73 -33.90
CA GLU A 23 8.08 -10.83 -34.86
C GLU A 23 6.78 -10.23 -34.33
N THR A 24 6.07 -9.57 -35.24
CA THR A 24 4.87 -8.76 -35.08
C THR A 24 3.64 -9.62 -35.31
N SER A 25 2.59 -9.49 -34.49
CA SER A 25 1.22 -9.77 -34.95
C SER A 25 0.18 -9.14 -34.03
N SER A 26 -0.52 -8.15 -34.60
CA SER A 26 -1.93 -7.82 -34.49
C SER A 26 -2.68 -8.01 -33.16
N ALA A 27 -3.28 -6.90 -32.73
CA ALA A 27 -4.38 -6.82 -31.79
C ALA A 27 -5.51 -7.82 -32.13
N LEU A 28 -6.13 -8.37 -31.09
CA LEU A 28 -7.57 -8.59 -30.96
C LEU A 28 -7.92 -8.75 -29.47
N VAL A 29 -8.88 -7.93 -29.06
CA VAL A 29 -9.45 -7.84 -27.71
C VAL A 29 -10.21 -9.12 -27.40
N SER A 30 -10.05 -9.66 -26.18
CA SER A 30 -10.97 -10.66 -25.64
C SER A 30 -11.09 -10.48 -24.12
N THR A 31 -12.21 -9.87 -23.75
CA THR A 31 -12.84 -9.93 -22.43
C THR A 31 -13.17 -11.38 -22.07
N SER A 32 -12.56 -11.89 -21.00
CA SER A 32 -13.12 -12.91 -20.09
C SER A 32 -12.13 -13.09 -18.94
N GLY A 33 -12.63 -13.06 -17.70
CA GLY A 33 -11.82 -13.18 -16.50
C GLY A 33 -11.05 -14.50 -16.46
N ASP A 34 -9.73 -14.39 -16.51
CA ASP A 34 -8.82 -15.48 -16.20
C ASP A 34 -7.88 -15.01 -15.10
N VAL A 35 -7.82 -15.77 -14.00
CA VAL A 35 -6.87 -15.53 -12.92
C VAL A 35 -5.52 -15.99 -13.44
N THR A 36 -4.86 -15.11 -14.19
CA THR A 36 -3.49 -15.34 -14.61
C THR A 36 -2.64 -15.39 -13.35
N THR A 37 -1.97 -16.52 -13.12
CA THR A 37 -0.90 -16.65 -12.13
C THR A 37 0.29 -15.82 -12.65
N THR A 38 0.17 -14.50 -12.53
CA THR A 38 1.27 -13.58 -12.74
C THR A 38 2.34 -13.89 -11.70
N ASP A 39 3.59 -13.95 -12.16
CA ASP A 39 4.74 -14.07 -11.27
C ASP A 39 4.62 -12.95 -10.21
N PRO A 40 4.71 -13.22 -8.89
CA PRO A 40 4.43 -12.23 -7.83
C PRO A 40 5.26 -10.94 -7.94
N GLN A 41 6.30 -10.96 -8.76
CA GLN A 41 7.20 -9.85 -9.01
C GLN A 41 6.59 -8.75 -9.89
N GLU A 42 5.60 -9.08 -10.73
CA GLU A 42 5.01 -8.15 -11.71
C GLU A 42 3.58 -7.71 -11.37
N ASP A 43 3.02 -8.10 -10.22
CA ASP A 43 1.70 -7.63 -9.79
C ASP A 43 1.72 -6.12 -9.45
N THR A 44 1.21 -5.31 -10.39
CA THR A 44 1.07 -3.85 -10.26
C THR A 44 -0.33 -3.42 -9.82
N THR A 45 -1.18 -4.35 -9.37
CA THR A 45 -2.55 -4.07 -8.93
C THR A 45 -2.58 -3.16 -7.69
N TRP A 46 -3.55 -2.25 -7.62
CA TRP A 46 -3.72 -1.33 -6.50
C TRP A 46 -4.88 -1.76 -5.58
N THR A 47 -4.61 -1.85 -4.28
CA THR A 47 -5.58 -2.27 -3.26
C THR A 47 -5.62 -1.31 -2.07
N THR A 48 -6.65 -1.40 -1.25
CA THR A 48 -6.77 -0.62 -0.02
C THR A 48 -6.08 -1.38 1.12
N PRO A 49 -5.29 -0.70 1.99
CA PRO A 49 -4.74 -1.33 3.20
C PRO A 49 -5.87 -1.76 4.15
N ASP A 50 -5.66 -2.85 4.91
CA ASP A 50 -6.64 -3.30 5.91
C ASP A 50 -6.51 -2.50 7.21
N ALA A 51 -5.26 -2.23 7.62
CA ALA A 51 -4.91 -1.41 8.77
C ALA A 51 -3.85 -0.34 8.40
N ALA A 52 -3.79 0.72 9.21
CA ALA A 52 -2.78 1.79 9.06
C ALA A 52 -1.33 1.26 9.09
N THR A 53 -1.09 0.19 9.85
CA THR A 53 0.23 -0.45 9.99
C THR A 53 0.68 -1.23 8.74
N ASP A 54 -0.25 -1.55 7.84
CA ASP A 54 0.04 -2.31 6.63
C ASP A 54 0.61 -1.44 5.51
N LEU A 55 0.49 -0.12 5.65
CA LEU A 55 0.84 0.83 4.62
C LEU A 55 2.35 0.87 4.39
N SER A 56 2.78 0.32 3.24
CA SER A 56 4.18 0.27 2.85
C SER A 56 4.34 0.24 1.34
N GLY A 57 5.50 0.68 0.85
CA GLY A 57 5.79 0.72 -0.59
C GLY A 57 4.98 1.77 -1.36
N PRO A 58 4.90 1.65 -2.69
CA PRO A 58 4.18 2.58 -3.55
C PRO A 58 2.70 2.71 -3.16
N THR A 59 2.28 3.95 -2.93
CA THR A 59 0.99 4.36 -2.38
C THR A 59 0.50 5.62 -3.10
N ILE A 60 -0.81 5.77 -3.28
CA ILE A 60 -1.45 7.03 -3.68
C ILE A 60 -2.41 7.50 -2.59
N LEU A 61 -2.56 8.81 -2.48
CA LEU A 61 -3.43 9.47 -1.49
C LEU A 61 -4.51 10.26 -2.22
N VAL A 62 -5.68 9.65 -2.38
CA VAL A 62 -6.82 10.25 -3.08
C VAL A 62 -7.54 11.22 -2.13
N LEU A 63 -7.68 12.46 -2.57
CA LEU A 63 -8.27 13.58 -1.84
C LEU A 63 -9.79 13.62 -2.09
N SER A 64 -10.58 13.89 -1.05
CA SER A 64 -12.05 14.06 -1.14
C SER A 64 -12.42 15.41 -1.75
N THR A 65 -12.13 15.57 -3.04
CA THR A 65 -12.35 16.79 -3.83
C THR A 65 -13.34 16.52 -4.97
N SER A 66 -13.91 17.58 -5.55
CA SER A 66 -14.83 17.48 -6.69
C SER A 66 -14.36 18.40 -7.82
N PRO A 67 -13.81 17.86 -8.94
CA PRO A 67 -13.58 16.44 -9.24
C PRO A 67 -12.50 15.78 -8.34
N PRO A 68 -12.47 14.43 -8.22
CA PRO A 68 -11.47 13.73 -7.43
C PRO A 68 -10.04 14.00 -7.88
N THR A 69 -9.15 14.17 -6.91
CA THR A 69 -7.72 14.44 -7.15
C THR A 69 -6.83 13.61 -6.24
N VAL A 70 -5.53 13.57 -6.56
CA VAL A 70 -4.52 12.82 -5.80
C VAL A 70 -3.43 13.77 -5.32
N LEU A 71 -3.01 13.62 -4.07
CA LEU A 71 -1.87 14.34 -3.53
C LEU A 71 -0.61 13.97 -4.31
N SER A 72 -0.01 14.95 -4.97
CA SER A 72 1.09 14.73 -5.90
C SER A 72 2.24 15.69 -5.63
N SER A 73 3.43 15.40 -6.14
CA SER A 73 4.57 16.32 -6.08
C SER A 73 5.31 16.44 -7.40
N ASP A 74 5.78 17.65 -7.69
CA ASP A 74 6.61 17.92 -8.86
C ASP A 74 8.11 17.69 -8.56
N ALA A 75 8.95 17.80 -9.60
CA ALA A 75 10.39 17.62 -9.46
C ALA A 75 11.08 18.67 -8.56
N HIS A 76 10.41 19.79 -8.27
CA HIS A 76 10.91 20.84 -7.37
C HIS A 76 10.44 20.64 -5.93
N GLY A 77 9.68 19.58 -5.64
CA GLY A 77 9.12 19.30 -4.34
C GLY A 77 7.95 20.23 -3.96
N ASN A 78 7.28 20.84 -4.93
CA ASN A 78 5.98 21.48 -4.68
C ASN A 78 4.92 20.39 -4.61
N VAL A 79 3.99 20.53 -3.67
CA VAL A 79 2.88 19.60 -3.47
C VAL A 79 1.62 20.21 -4.08
N PHE A 80 0.90 19.42 -4.88
CA PHE A 80 -0.31 19.88 -5.58
C PHE A 80 -1.34 18.74 -5.69
N ALA A 81 -2.58 19.12 -5.96
CA ALA A 81 -3.66 18.17 -6.24
C ALA A 81 -3.68 17.87 -7.74
N SER A 82 -3.27 16.67 -8.14
CA SER A 82 -3.36 16.23 -9.53
C SER A 82 -4.77 15.70 -9.81
N PRO A 83 -5.40 16.06 -10.95
CA PRO A 83 -6.60 15.38 -11.43
C PRO A 83 -6.39 13.87 -11.47
N LEU A 84 -7.44 13.11 -11.15
CA LEU A 84 -7.44 11.64 -11.21
C LEU A 84 -8.20 11.16 -12.45
N GLU A 85 -7.48 10.60 -13.42
CA GLU A 85 -8.06 10.14 -14.69
C GLU A 85 -8.44 8.65 -14.67
N ASN A 86 -7.57 7.80 -14.10
CA ASN A 86 -7.80 6.36 -13.97
C ASN A 86 -8.71 6.08 -12.76
N ILE A 87 -10.01 6.31 -12.94
CA ILE A 87 -11.06 6.08 -11.94
C ILE A 87 -12.34 5.58 -12.64
N VAL A 88 -12.94 4.51 -12.10
CA VAL A 88 -14.18 3.94 -12.63
C VAL A 88 -15.37 4.64 -11.98
N GLU A 89 -16.29 5.18 -12.79
CA GLU A 89 -17.54 5.83 -12.35
C GLU A 89 -17.35 6.95 -11.29
N SER A 90 -16.19 7.61 -11.28
CA SER A 90 -15.81 8.58 -10.24
C SER A 90 -15.80 8.03 -8.81
N VAL A 91 -15.64 6.70 -8.64
CA VAL A 91 -15.54 6.04 -7.33
C VAL A 91 -14.09 6.03 -6.83
N PRO A 92 -13.73 6.76 -5.75
CA PRO A 92 -12.32 6.89 -5.33
C PRO A 92 -11.62 5.57 -4.93
N GLU A 93 -12.38 4.52 -4.60
CA GLU A 93 -11.85 3.20 -4.23
C GLU A 93 -11.23 2.44 -5.43
N THR A 94 -11.64 2.79 -6.65
CA THR A 94 -11.14 2.18 -7.91
C THR A 94 -9.96 2.96 -8.51
N ALA A 95 -9.49 3.99 -7.81
CA ALA A 95 -8.42 4.87 -8.27
C ALA A 95 -7.10 4.12 -8.49
N GLU A 96 -6.46 4.38 -9.64
CA GLU A 96 -5.10 3.96 -9.94
C GLU A 96 -4.28 5.18 -10.41
N PRO A 97 -2.96 5.23 -10.13
CA PRO A 97 -2.12 6.30 -10.65
C PRO A 97 -1.97 6.20 -12.16
N HIS A 98 -1.94 7.36 -12.82
CA HIS A 98 -1.58 7.49 -14.25
C HIS A 98 -0.31 8.34 -14.44
N ASP A 99 0.14 9.04 -13.40
CA ASP A 99 1.38 9.82 -13.40
C ASP A 99 2.25 9.39 -12.22
N VAL A 100 3.56 9.24 -12.47
CA VAL A 100 4.57 8.94 -11.44
C VAL A 100 4.58 9.98 -10.31
N ARG A 101 4.18 11.23 -10.59
CA ARG A 101 4.09 12.31 -9.58
C ARG A 101 3.00 12.08 -8.53
N GLN A 102 2.03 11.21 -8.80
CA GLN A 102 0.95 10.84 -7.87
C GLN A 102 1.39 9.79 -6.85
N VAL A 103 2.50 9.10 -7.12
CA VAL A 103 2.95 7.95 -6.35
C VAL A 103 3.96 8.37 -5.28
N TRP A 104 3.69 7.93 -4.06
CA TRP A 104 4.55 8.06 -2.89
C TRP A 104 5.04 6.69 -2.45
N VAL A 105 6.28 6.59 -1.97
CA VAL A 105 6.78 5.40 -1.29
C VAL A 105 6.58 5.56 0.20
N ALA A 106 5.62 4.83 0.76
CA ALA A 106 5.34 4.79 2.18
C ALA A 106 6.32 3.86 2.91
N SER A 107 6.84 4.34 4.05
CA SER A 107 7.69 3.55 4.95
C SER A 107 7.34 3.86 6.40
N SER A 108 7.07 2.83 7.19
CA SER A 108 6.92 2.94 8.64
C SER A 108 8.28 3.14 9.33
N VAL A 109 8.33 3.95 10.39
CA VAL A 109 9.49 4.01 11.29
C VAL A 109 9.21 3.22 12.55
N ALA A 110 10.02 2.17 12.75
CA ALA A 110 9.95 1.29 13.90
C ALA A 110 9.96 2.08 15.22
N GLY A 111 9.08 1.72 16.14
CA GLY A 111 8.99 2.31 17.47
C GLY A 111 8.22 3.64 17.57
N THR A 112 7.96 4.34 16.46
CA THR A 112 7.28 5.66 16.50
C THR A 112 5.81 5.62 16.10
N GLY A 113 5.37 4.57 15.39
CA GLY A 113 4.04 4.51 14.78
C GLY A 113 3.82 5.51 13.63
N GLN A 114 4.85 6.27 13.24
CA GLN A 114 4.80 7.24 12.17
C GLN A 114 5.27 6.64 10.84
N ILE A 115 4.64 7.07 9.76
CA ILE A 115 5.09 6.82 8.40
C ILE A 115 5.83 8.03 7.82
N SER A 116 6.62 7.78 6.79
CA SER A 116 7.16 8.80 5.89
C SER A 116 6.77 8.46 4.47
N LEU A 117 6.53 9.49 3.65
CA LEU A 117 6.12 9.35 2.26
C LEU A 117 7.18 10.01 1.38
N LYS A 118 7.82 9.22 0.52
CA LYS A 118 8.87 9.71 -0.39
C LYS A 118 8.33 9.84 -1.82
N ALA A 119 8.41 11.02 -2.40
CA ALA A 119 8.04 11.26 -3.79
C ALA A 119 9.06 10.64 -4.76
N SER A 120 8.68 10.55 -6.02
CA SER A 120 9.51 9.97 -7.09
C SER A 120 10.83 10.72 -7.32
N HIS A 121 10.88 12.03 -7.08
CA HIS A 121 12.12 12.84 -7.17
C HIS A 121 13.04 12.71 -5.94
N GLY A 122 12.64 11.92 -4.93
CA GLY A 122 13.47 11.62 -3.77
C GLY A 122 13.22 12.49 -2.53
N GLY A 123 12.41 13.53 -2.64
CA GLY A 123 11.99 14.33 -1.50
C GLY A 123 10.89 13.66 -0.67
N TYR A 124 10.92 13.86 0.64
CA TYR A 124 9.88 13.41 1.57
C TYR A 124 8.78 14.44 1.69
N LEU A 125 7.51 14.01 1.65
CA LEU A 125 6.37 14.85 2.02
C LEU A 125 6.65 15.44 3.41
N SER A 126 6.45 16.73 3.55
CA SER A 126 6.67 17.49 4.76
C SER A 126 5.47 18.41 5.00
N CYS A 127 5.16 18.65 6.27
CA CYS A 127 4.25 19.70 6.69
C CYS A 127 4.95 20.55 7.75
N ASP A 128 5.03 21.87 7.51
CA ASP A 128 5.56 22.79 8.51
C ASP A 128 4.55 23.04 9.66
N GLY A 129 4.99 23.76 10.68
CA GLY A 129 4.15 24.08 11.84
C GLY A 129 2.99 25.05 11.57
N ILE A 130 2.91 25.65 10.38
CA ILE A 130 1.82 26.54 9.95
C ILE A 130 0.88 25.88 8.93
N GLY A 131 1.11 24.61 8.57
CA GLY A 131 0.24 23.84 7.68
C GLY A 131 0.59 23.91 6.20
N VAL A 132 1.77 24.38 5.81
CA VAL A 132 2.22 24.36 4.41
C VAL A 132 2.84 23.02 4.08
N LEU A 133 2.39 22.42 2.97
CA LEU A 133 2.91 21.15 2.47
C LEU A 133 4.05 21.37 1.49
N GLY A 134 5.04 20.48 1.53
CA GLY A 134 6.16 20.45 0.61
C GLY A 134 6.73 19.04 0.46
N ALA A 135 7.68 18.86 -0.44
CA ALA A 135 8.41 17.62 -0.59
C ALA A 135 9.87 17.85 -1.00
N ARG A 136 10.56 18.78 -0.34
CA ARG A 136 11.90 19.24 -0.74
C ARG A 136 13.04 18.57 0.00
N ARG A 137 12.79 17.98 1.17
CA ARG A 137 13.84 17.39 2.00
C ARG A 137 14.13 15.96 1.59
N GLU A 138 15.40 15.64 1.38
CA GLU A 138 15.86 14.28 1.06
C GLU A 138 16.05 13.40 2.30
N ALA A 139 15.93 13.99 3.50
CA ALA A 139 16.05 13.30 4.78
C ALA A 139 14.75 13.45 5.58
N ARG A 140 14.42 12.41 6.34
CA ARG A 140 13.27 12.41 7.26
C ARG A 140 13.64 13.18 8.52
N GLY A 141 12.87 14.21 8.83
CA GLY A 141 12.86 14.90 10.10
C GLY A 141 11.49 14.81 10.77
N HIS A 142 11.21 15.79 11.63
CA HIS A 142 9.95 15.89 12.36
C HIS A 142 8.78 16.28 11.45
N GLU A 143 9.00 17.19 10.50
CA GLU A 143 7.97 17.68 9.58
C GLU A 143 7.59 16.64 8.52
N GLU A 144 8.46 15.65 8.27
CA GLU A 144 8.26 14.56 7.32
C GLU A 144 7.59 13.32 7.96
N GLY A 145 7.19 13.41 9.23
CA GLY A 145 6.50 12.37 9.96
C GLY A 145 4.98 12.52 9.88
N PHE A 146 4.28 11.42 9.60
CA PHE A 146 2.81 11.39 9.60
C PHE A 146 2.29 10.18 10.37
N VAL A 147 1.10 10.29 10.94
CA VAL A 147 0.36 9.17 11.51
C VAL A 147 -0.91 8.95 10.70
N VAL A 148 -1.13 7.72 10.27
CA VAL A 148 -2.31 7.34 9.50
C VAL A 148 -3.40 6.88 10.45
N GLU A 149 -4.56 7.53 10.37
CA GLU A 149 -5.71 7.21 11.21
C GLU A 149 -6.86 6.71 10.31
N GLN A 150 -7.39 5.53 10.65
CA GLN A 150 -8.51 4.89 9.97
C GLN A 150 -9.81 5.23 10.69
N PHE A 151 -10.86 5.54 9.95
CA PHE A 151 -12.19 5.74 10.50
C PHE A 151 -13.26 5.33 9.48
N THR A 152 -14.50 5.20 9.94
CA THR A 152 -15.65 4.91 9.08
C THR A 152 -16.53 6.16 9.01
N THR A 153 -16.86 6.61 7.81
CA THR A 153 -17.76 7.75 7.63
C THR A 153 -19.20 7.34 7.91
N ALA A 154 -19.91 8.11 8.73
CA ALA A 154 -21.28 7.81 9.14
C ALA A 154 -22.26 7.76 7.94
N ASP A 155 -22.07 8.63 6.94
CA ASP A 155 -23.01 8.77 5.83
C ASP A 155 -22.99 7.60 4.84
N THR A 156 -21.82 6.99 4.66
CA THR A 156 -21.61 5.98 3.61
C THR A 156 -21.19 4.61 4.15
N ASN A 157 -20.90 4.49 5.44
CA ASN A 157 -20.29 3.31 6.07
C ASN A 157 -19.01 2.84 5.36
N LYS A 158 -18.33 3.74 4.63
CA LYS A 158 -17.09 3.45 3.92
C LYS A 158 -15.90 3.77 4.81
N THR A 159 -14.86 2.93 4.70
CA THR A 159 -13.57 3.20 5.33
C THR A 159 -12.91 4.40 4.66
N ARG A 160 -12.46 5.33 5.50
CA ARG A 160 -11.71 6.52 5.11
C ARG A 160 -10.50 6.67 6.03
N TRP A 161 -9.55 7.48 5.57
CA TRP A 161 -8.27 7.68 6.22
C TRP A 161 -8.03 9.16 6.44
N ARG A 162 -7.24 9.51 7.45
CA ARG A 162 -6.67 10.85 7.63
C ARG A 162 -5.18 10.73 7.87
N LEU A 163 -4.43 11.71 7.37
CA LEU A 163 -3.01 11.82 7.65
C LEU A 163 -2.77 12.94 8.65
N ARG A 164 -2.46 12.55 9.89
CA ARG A 164 -2.08 13.49 10.95
C ARG A 164 -0.62 13.88 10.79
N THR A 165 -0.33 15.17 10.86
CA THR A 165 1.03 15.69 10.79
C THR A 165 1.73 15.49 12.14
N ALA A 166 3.03 15.14 12.12
CA ALA A 166 3.82 15.08 13.34
C ALA A 166 4.22 16.47 13.85
N ALA A 167 4.22 17.48 12.98
CA ALA A 167 4.49 18.88 13.28
C ALA A 167 3.40 19.57 14.14
N SER A 168 2.34 18.85 14.52
CA SER A 168 1.33 19.34 15.46
C SER A 168 1.95 19.71 16.81
N LYS A 169 1.58 20.86 17.36
CA LYS A 169 2.05 21.29 18.69
C LYS A 169 1.46 20.37 19.76
N PRO A 170 2.29 19.69 20.58
CA PRO A 170 1.80 18.76 21.60
C PRO A 170 1.10 19.46 22.77
N ALA A 171 1.32 20.77 22.95
CA ALA A 171 0.75 21.56 24.04
C ALA A 171 -0.79 21.66 23.98
N ASP A 172 -1.38 21.52 22.80
CA ASP A 172 -2.82 21.66 22.58
C ASP A 172 -3.58 20.32 22.73
N GLY A 173 -2.90 19.24 23.16
CA GLY A 173 -3.51 17.92 23.37
C GLY A 173 -4.16 17.36 22.09
N GLU A 174 -5.35 16.78 22.22
CA GLU A 174 -6.11 16.27 21.06
C GLU A 174 -6.57 17.37 20.10
N GLN A 175 -6.78 18.61 20.60
CA GLN A 175 -7.12 19.77 19.76
C GLN A 175 -5.94 20.30 18.96
N GLY A 176 -4.72 19.90 19.30
CA GLY A 176 -3.50 20.22 18.55
C GLY A 176 -3.30 19.38 17.30
N ARG A 177 -4.03 18.26 17.15
CA ARG A 177 -3.85 17.33 16.03
C ARG A 177 -4.29 17.98 14.74
N ARG A 178 -3.37 18.10 13.80
CA ARG A 178 -3.60 18.68 12.48
C ARG A 178 -3.51 17.61 11.40
N TYR A 179 -4.34 17.73 10.38
CA TYR A 179 -4.44 16.76 9.30
C TYR A 179 -4.22 17.43 7.95
N ILE A 180 -3.75 16.64 6.99
CA ILE A 180 -3.78 17.04 5.58
C ILE A 180 -5.22 17.27 5.17
N SER A 181 -5.49 18.43 4.56
CA SER A 181 -6.79 18.83 4.04
C SER A 181 -6.69 19.36 2.62
N ALA A 182 -7.75 19.15 1.84
CA ALA A 182 -7.88 19.64 0.48
C ALA A 182 -9.19 20.41 0.31
N VAL A 183 -9.09 21.71 0.05
CA VAL A 183 -10.25 22.59 -0.13
C VAL A 183 -10.42 22.91 -1.60
N THR A 184 -11.62 22.66 -2.12
CA THR A 184 -11.96 23.05 -3.49
C THR A 184 -12.39 24.51 -3.51
N GLU A 185 -11.58 25.38 -4.10
CA GLU A 185 -11.88 26.79 -4.28
C GLU A 185 -12.42 27.01 -5.69
N THR A 186 -13.66 27.48 -5.80
CA THR A 186 -14.25 27.90 -7.07
C THR A 186 -14.14 29.40 -7.18
N GLN A 187 -13.13 29.90 -7.89
CA GLN A 187 -13.06 31.33 -8.23
C GLN A 187 -13.82 31.59 -9.53
N THR A 188 -14.96 32.28 -9.42
CA THR A 188 -15.63 32.89 -10.57
C THR A 188 -14.89 34.16 -10.95
N THR A 189 -13.96 34.08 -11.89
CA THR A 189 -13.37 35.27 -12.49
C THR A 189 -14.33 35.79 -13.57
N THR A 190 -14.95 36.94 -13.32
CA THR A 190 -15.57 37.73 -14.38
C THR A 190 -14.44 38.34 -15.19
N SER A 191 -14.03 37.70 -16.28
CA SER A 191 -13.14 38.30 -17.25
C SER A 191 -13.79 39.60 -17.76
N SER A 192 -13.19 40.75 -17.48
CA SER A 192 -13.57 42.02 -18.11
C SER A 192 -13.43 41.84 -19.62
N LYS A 193 -14.53 42.09 -20.34
CA LYS A 193 -14.60 42.06 -21.80
C LYS A 193 -13.47 42.92 -22.40
N THR A 194 -12.54 42.29 -23.11
CA THR A 194 -11.84 42.94 -24.23
C THR A 194 -12.62 42.61 -25.50
N ALA A 195 -12.81 43.60 -26.36
CA ALA A 195 -13.96 43.72 -27.25
C ALA A 195 -13.92 42.90 -28.55
N ASP A 196 -13.09 41.87 -28.71
CA ASP A 196 -12.81 41.29 -30.04
C ASP A 196 -12.76 39.74 -30.13
N ASP A 197 -13.46 38.98 -29.28
CA ASP A 197 -13.57 37.51 -29.47
C ASP A 197 -14.99 36.99 -29.17
N ASP A 198 -15.68 36.52 -30.22
CA ASP A 198 -17.08 36.04 -30.26
C ASP A 198 -17.19 34.50 -30.05
N ASP A 199 -16.55 33.96 -29.01
CA ASP A 199 -16.83 32.59 -28.54
C ASP A 199 -16.82 32.54 -27.01
N GLY A 200 -17.94 33.02 -26.43
CA GLY A 200 -18.14 33.25 -25.00
C GLY A 200 -18.36 32.00 -24.15
N GLY A 201 -17.42 31.06 -24.16
CA GLY A 201 -17.40 29.93 -23.23
C GLY A 201 -16.88 30.36 -21.84
N LYS A 202 -17.76 30.47 -20.84
CA LYS A 202 -17.36 30.66 -19.42
C LYS A 202 -16.50 29.47 -18.94
N LYS A 203 -15.17 29.56 -19.01
CA LYS A 203 -14.27 28.53 -18.45
C LYS A 203 -14.22 28.63 -16.93
N LYS A 204 -14.99 27.78 -16.24
CA LYS A 204 -14.92 27.61 -14.77
C LYS A 204 -13.57 26.97 -14.42
N ARG A 205 -12.66 27.73 -13.80
CA ARG A 205 -11.41 27.18 -13.24
C ARG A 205 -11.65 26.75 -11.80
N VAL A 206 -11.51 25.45 -11.54
CA VAL A 206 -11.49 24.89 -10.19
C VAL A 206 -10.04 24.85 -9.72
N SER A 207 -9.75 25.46 -8.58
CA SER A 207 -8.44 25.37 -7.92
C SER A 207 -8.57 24.60 -6.62
N ILE A 208 -7.60 23.75 -6.30
CA ILE A 208 -7.60 22.99 -5.05
C ILE A 208 -6.44 23.48 -4.20
N SER A 209 -6.77 23.90 -2.98
CA SER A 209 -5.83 24.38 -1.97
C SER A 209 -5.53 23.24 -1.01
N LEU A 210 -4.23 22.96 -0.80
CA LEU A 210 -3.78 21.90 0.08
C LEU A 210 -3.11 22.49 1.32
N ARG A 211 -3.52 22.00 2.49
CA ARG A 211 -2.90 22.40 3.77
C ARG A 211 -2.75 21.20 4.71
N GLY A 212 -1.93 21.37 5.73
CA GLY A 212 -1.67 20.40 6.79
C GLY A 212 -2.15 20.84 8.17
N ASP A 213 -3.02 21.86 8.24
CA ASP A 213 -3.61 22.42 9.47
C ASP A 213 -5.11 22.06 9.65
N GLY A 214 -5.60 21.10 8.86
CA GLY A 214 -7.00 20.69 8.85
C GLY A 214 -7.44 20.06 10.17
N ASP A 215 -8.73 20.20 10.50
CA ASP A 215 -9.34 19.64 11.70
C ASP A 215 -9.91 18.24 11.45
N ALA A 216 -9.87 17.37 12.46
CA ALA A 216 -10.37 16.01 12.38
C ALA A 216 -11.86 15.95 12.02
N ALA A 217 -12.67 16.93 12.44
CA ALA A 217 -14.10 16.91 12.14
C ALA A 217 -14.41 17.23 10.66
N SER A 218 -13.45 17.81 9.93
CA SER A 218 -13.72 18.29 8.57
C SER A 218 -13.64 17.19 7.52
N GLU A 219 -14.62 17.17 6.61
CA GLU A 219 -14.69 16.27 5.46
C GLU A 219 -13.51 16.46 4.48
N ASN A 220 -12.95 17.67 4.43
CA ASN A 220 -11.82 17.98 3.56
C ASN A 220 -10.51 17.26 3.96
N THR A 221 -10.48 16.61 5.13
CA THR A 221 -9.35 15.79 5.61
C THR A 221 -9.47 14.32 5.24
N HIS A 222 -10.60 13.91 4.65
CA HIS A 222 -10.87 12.52 4.35
C HIS A 222 -10.08 12.10 3.11
N LEU A 223 -9.40 10.96 3.23
CA LEU A 223 -8.58 10.36 2.18
C LEU A 223 -9.05 8.94 1.87
N VAL A 224 -8.83 8.54 0.63
CA VAL A 224 -8.75 7.13 0.25
C VAL A 224 -7.29 6.81 -0.05
N ILE A 225 -6.78 5.78 0.61
CA ILE A 225 -5.40 5.33 0.44
C ILE A 225 -5.41 4.05 -0.36
N LYS A 226 -4.58 4.00 -1.41
CA LYS A 226 -4.34 2.79 -2.20
C LYS A 226 -2.85 2.49 -2.19
N MET A 227 -2.50 1.22 -2.08
CA MET A 227 -1.13 0.70 -2.14
C MET A 227 -1.03 -0.41 -3.16
N GLN A 228 0.18 -0.67 -3.67
CA GLN A 228 0.41 -1.84 -4.52
C GLN A 228 0.17 -3.15 -3.76
N ALA A 229 -0.62 -4.05 -4.33
CA ALA A 229 -1.11 -5.27 -3.68
C ALA A 229 0.03 -6.18 -3.17
N ARG A 230 1.14 -6.27 -3.91
CA ARG A 230 2.32 -7.04 -3.51
C ARG A 230 2.98 -6.57 -2.21
N PHE A 231 2.76 -5.32 -1.80
CA PHE A 231 3.28 -4.77 -0.54
C PHE A 231 2.34 -4.99 0.64
N LYS A 232 1.12 -5.46 0.41
CA LYS A 232 0.20 -5.83 1.48
C LYS A 232 0.81 -7.01 2.26
N PRO A 233 0.87 -6.97 3.61
CA PRO A 233 1.62 -7.92 4.41
C PRO A 233 1.02 -9.35 4.38
N GLN A 234 1.32 -10.12 3.32
CA GLN A 234 0.92 -11.54 3.21
C GLN A 234 1.85 -12.47 4.00
N ILE A 235 3.09 -12.07 4.27
CA ILE A 235 4.10 -12.90 4.94
C ILE A 235 3.70 -13.19 6.39
N GLN A 236 3.03 -12.25 7.07
CA GLN A 236 2.54 -12.46 8.43
C GLN A 236 1.39 -13.46 8.45
N GLN A 237 0.43 -13.34 7.53
CA GLN A 237 -0.65 -14.33 7.39
C GLN A 237 -0.12 -15.73 7.05
N LYS A 238 0.88 -15.84 6.17
CA LYS A 238 1.56 -17.13 5.86
C LYS A 238 2.37 -17.67 7.04
N LYS A 239 2.96 -16.82 7.89
CA LYS A 239 3.66 -17.25 9.11
C LYS A 239 2.68 -17.68 10.20
N GLU A 240 1.58 -16.97 10.36
CA GLU A 240 0.55 -17.27 11.36
C GLU A 240 -0.24 -18.54 10.99
N THR A 241 -0.58 -18.73 9.72
CA THR A 241 -1.16 -19.99 9.21
C THR A 241 -0.19 -21.16 9.39
N LYS A 242 1.08 -21.01 8.98
CA LYS A 242 2.12 -22.04 9.23
C LYS A 242 2.35 -22.30 10.72
N ALA A 243 2.19 -21.30 11.59
CA ALA A 243 2.27 -21.48 13.04
C ALA A 243 1.05 -22.23 13.58
N LYS A 244 -0.16 -21.92 13.10
CA LYS A 244 -1.40 -22.65 13.41
C LYS A 244 -1.39 -24.10 12.87
N GLU A 245 -0.69 -24.34 11.77
CA GLU A 245 -0.46 -25.68 11.24
C GLU A 245 0.47 -26.51 12.13
N LYS A 246 1.45 -25.88 12.80
CA LYS A 246 2.37 -26.55 13.74
C LYS A 246 1.66 -26.95 15.03
N ILE A 247 1.10 -28.16 15.02
CA ILE A 247 0.60 -28.83 16.23
C ILE A 247 1.76 -29.35 17.09
N SER A 248 1.68 -29.12 18.39
CA SER A 248 2.65 -29.61 19.36
C SER A 248 2.44 -31.10 19.65
N ARG A 249 3.48 -31.80 20.13
CA ARG A 249 3.37 -33.21 20.55
C ARG A 249 2.31 -33.39 21.63
N ARG A 250 2.25 -32.46 22.57
CA ARG A 250 1.30 -32.46 23.68
C ARG A 250 -0.15 -32.36 23.19
N GLU A 251 -0.43 -31.54 22.18
CA GLU A 251 -1.77 -31.45 21.58
C GLU A 251 -2.16 -32.73 20.82
N LEU A 252 -1.20 -33.36 20.15
CA LEU A 252 -1.42 -34.67 19.50
C LEU A 252 -1.73 -35.76 20.53
N GLU A 253 -0.97 -35.81 21.61
CA GLU A 253 -1.17 -36.77 22.72
C GLU A 253 -2.50 -36.54 23.44
N GLN A 254 -2.90 -35.28 23.63
CA GLN A 254 -4.21 -34.94 24.19
C GLN A 254 -5.36 -35.32 23.24
N ALA A 255 -5.19 -35.11 21.92
CA ALA A 255 -6.18 -35.49 20.93
C ALA A 255 -6.34 -37.01 20.84
N VAL A 256 -5.26 -37.78 20.94
CA VAL A 256 -5.32 -39.24 20.90
C VAL A 256 -5.74 -39.83 22.26
N GLY A 257 -5.39 -39.16 23.37
CA GLY A 257 -5.69 -39.56 24.75
C GLY A 257 -4.63 -40.48 25.39
N ARG A 258 -3.42 -40.55 24.81
CA ARG A 258 -2.27 -41.30 25.33
C ARG A 258 -0.95 -40.66 24.91
N THR A 259 0.15 -41.06 25.55
CA THR A 259 1.49 -40.75 25.09
C THR A 259 1.74 -41.40 23.73
N LEU A 260 2.31 -40.64 22.80
CA LEU A 260 2.56 -41.07 21.43
C LEU A 260 4.05 -41.35 21.24
N GLU A 261 4.38 -42.34 20.43
CA GLU A 261 5.77 -42.55 20.00
C GLU A 261 6.15 -41.57 18.87
N ASP A 262 7.46 -41.39 18.67
CA ASP A 262 7.99 -40.39 17.72
C ASP A 262 7.51 -40.64 16.27
N ASP A 263 7.32 -41.90 15.89
CA ASP A 263 6.79 -42.28 14.57
C ASP A 263 5.30 -41.96 14.41
N GLU A 264 4.50 -42.13 15.46
CA GLU A 264 3.07 -41.77 15.48
C GLU A 264 2.90 -40.25 15.42
N VAL A 265 3.73 -39.50 16.15
CA VAL A 265 3.79 -38.04 16.09
C VAL A 265 4.13 -37.57 14.67
N LYS A 266 5.10 -38.23 14.01
CA LYS A 266 5.49 -37.90 12.63
C LYS A 266 4.36 -38.20 11.64
N ARG A 267 3.65 -39.32 11.81
CA ARG A 267 2.49 -39.70 10.99
C ARG A 267 1.34 -38.71 11.13
N LEU A 268 0.98 -38.31 12.36
CA LEU A 268 -0.10 -37.35 12.61
C LEU A 268 0.23 -35.94 12.11
N LYS A 269 1.49 -35.50 12.24
CA LYS A 269 1.95 -34.24 11.65
C LYS A 269 1.89 -34.26 10.12
N ARG A 270 2.16 -35.41 9.51
CA ARG A 270 2.02 -35.61 8.05
C ARG A 270 0.55 -35.62 7.62
N ALA A 271 -0.32 -36.33 8.32
CA ALA A 271 -1.76 -36.37 8.07
C ALA A 271 -2.40 -34.97 8.18
N LYS A 272 -1.93 -34.12 9.11
CA LYS A 272 -2.36 -32.72 9.20
C LYS A 272 -1.95 -31.88 8.00
N LYS A 273 -0.79 -32.17 7.39
CA LYS A 273 -0.34 -31.52 6.16
C LYS A 273 -1.10 -32.00 4.92
N GLU A 274 -1.55 -33.25 4.93
CA GLU A 274 -2.25 -33.90 3.81
C GLU A 274 -3.78 -33.79 3.92
N GLY A 275 -4.32 -33.25 5.02
CA GLY A 275 -5.76 -33.02 5.24
C GLY A 275 -6.52 -34.20 5.87
N THR A 276 -5.85 -35.31 6.15
CA THR A 276 -6.43 -36.57 6.68
C THR A 276 -6.27 -36.72 8.20
N TYR A 277 -6.06 -35.61 8.92
CA TYR A 277 -5.72 -35.62 10.35
C TYR A 277 -6.71 -36.39 11.23
N TYR A 278 -8.00 -36.16 11.07
CA TYR A 278 -9.02 -36.75 11.93
C TYR A 278 -9.15 -38.26 11.74
N GLU A 279 -8.96 -38.75 10.52
CA GLU A 279 -8.96 -40.19 10.20
C GLU A 279 -7.78 -40.88 10.90
N GLU A 280 -6.58 -40.31 10.79
CA GLU A 280 -5.40 -40.93 11.39
C GLU A 280 -5.37 -40.82 12.92
N VAL A 281 -5.98 -39.78 13.51
CA VAL A 281 -6.17 -39.73 14.97
C VAL A 281 -7.06 -40.88 15.45
N LEU A 282 -8.10 -41.25 14.68
CA LEU A 282 -8.96 -42.38 15.02
C LEU A 282 -8.21 -43.71 14.91
N ASP A 283 -7.45 -43.92 13.83
CA ASP A 283 -6.65 -45.14 13.61
C ASP A 283 -5.62 -45.35 14.72
N VAL A 284 -4.91 -44.29 15.13
CA VAL A 284 -3.92 -44.34 16.21
C VAL A 284 -4.57 -44.59 17.58
N ARG A 285 -5.80 -44.09 17.79
CA ARG A 285 -6.58 -44.33 19.01
C ARG A 285 -7.10 -45.77 19.09
N VAL A 286 -7.55 -46.34 17.96
CA VAL A 286 -8.02 -47.73 17.87
C VAL A 286 -6.87 -48.71 18.10
N LYS A 287 -5.72 -48.50 17.44
CA LYS A 287 -4.53 -49.36 17.61
C LYS A 287 -3.98 -49.40 19.04
N GLY A 288 -4.18 -48.33 19.82
CA GLY A 288 -3.77 -48.28 21.22
C GLY A 288 -4.70 -49.00 22.20
N LYS A 289 -5.93 -49.35 21.78
CA LYS A 289 -6.86 -50.12 22.61
C LYS A 289 -6.67 -51.61 22.33
N HIS A 290 -5.82 -52.26 23.10
CA HIS A 290 -5.87 -53.71 23.22
C HIS A 290 -7.11 -54.08 24.05
N ASP A 291 -8.07 -54.76 23.43
CA ASP A 291 -9.22 -55.31 24.12
C ASP A 291 -8.74 -56.34 25.16
N LYS A 292 -9.08 -56.13 26.42
CA LYS A 292 -8.65 -56.98 27.55
C LYS A 292 -9.69 -58.08 27.86
N PHE A 293 -10.80 -58.14 27.13
CA PHE A 293 -11.90 -59.08 27.40
C PHE A 293 -12.20 -60.07 26.26
N ALA A 294 -11.32 -60.18 25.26
CA ALA A 294 -11.36 -61.26 24.29
C ALA A 294 -10.37 -62.37 24.68
N SER A 295 -10.74 -63.20 25.66
CA SER A 295 -10.20 -64.54 25.90
C SER A 295 -11.25 -65.38 26.60
#